data_AF-A0A6A7LJL8-F1
#
_entry.id   AF-A0A6A7LJL8-F1
#
_cell.length_a   1.000
_cell.length_b   1.000
_cell.length_c   1.000
_cell.angle_alpha   90.00
_cell.angle_beta   90.00
_cell.angle_gamma   90.00
#
_symmetry.space_group_name_H-M   'P 1'
#
loop_
_entity.id
_entity.type
_entity.pdbx_description
1 polymer ?
#
loop_
_entity_poly.entity_id
_entity_poly.type
_entity_poly.pdbx_seq_one_letter_code
_entity_poly.pdbx_strand_id
1 'polypeptide(L)'
;MLSRSLRETINIRRPSGIIAGLTAAWAIFGLFLAVDSQLNVPPGTFYKTVGMVFGANSAYAMYVGFILFMVTAVIISVIYNYISERIRIFRISSMHKGIGTGILAGVIVWGALFLPMHYYVIQPALSSMANGLNPSNLDSSIANQLIQLSDVIILGSLALHMLFGAVMGFCSRLAVI
;
A
#
# COMPACT_ATOMS: atom_id res chain seq x y z
N MET A 1 3.90 -35.42 -39.67
CA MET A 1 4.77 -35.20 -38.49
C MET A 1 5.29 -33.75 -38.46
N LEU A 2 4.36 -32.79 -38.51
CA LEU A 2 4.51 -31.34 -38.32
C LEU A 2 3.09 -30.93 -37.89
N SER A 3 2.79 -30.28 -36.76
CA SER A 3 3.29 -28.99 -36.31
C SER A 3 2.90 -28.77 -34.83
N ARG A 4 3.32 -29.66 -33.92
CA ARG A 4 3.16 -29.43 -32.47
C ARG A 4 3.96 -28.23 -31.93
N SER A 5 4.75 -27.59 -32.78
CA SER A 5 5.73 -26.53 -32.46
C SER A 5 5.23 -25.09 -32.62
N LEU A 6 3.98 -24.84 -33.04
CA LEU A 6 3.48 -23.47 -33.30
C LEU A 6 2.26 -23.09 -32.45
N ARG A 7 1.97 -23.87 -31.41
CA ARG A 7 0.91 -23.56 -30.43
C ARG A 7 1.47 -23.27 -29.04
N GLU A 8 2.67 -22.70 -28.99
CA GLU A 8 3.00 -21.77 -27.91
C GLU A 8 2.29 -20.46 -28.23
N THR A 9 0.98 -20.46 -27.97
CA THR A 9 0.28 -19.21 -27.74
C THR A 9 1.13 -18.45 -26.73
N ILE A 10 1.42 -17.19 -27.03
CA ILE A 10 1.89 -16.24 -26.02
C ILE A 10 0.81 -16.26 -24.94
N ASN A 11 0.99 -17.14 -23.96
CA ASN A 11 0.16 -17.23 -22.80
C ASN A 11 0.60 -16.03 -21.99
N ILE A 12 0.01 -14.87 -22.30
CA ILE A 12 0.06 -13.71 -21.42
C ILE A 12 -0.68 -14.18 -20.17
N ARG A 13 0.00 -14.95 -19.32
CA ARG A 13 -0.29 -15.04 -17.90
C ARG A 13 -0.10 -13.61 -17.43
N ARG A 14 -1.19 -12.83 -17.50
CA ARG A 14 -1.22 -11.45 -17.00
C ARG A 14 -0.54 -11.51 -15.63
N PRO A 15 0.39 -10.61 -15.31
CA PRO A 15 1.02 -10.65 -14.01
C PRO A 15 -0.08 -10.42 -12.97
N SER A 16 -0.60 -11.50 -12.41
CA SER A 16 -1.74 -11.54 -11.49
C SER A 16 -1.52 -10.55 -10.34
N GLY A 17 -0.26 -10.40 -9.95
CA GLY A 17 0.20 -9.42 -8.97
C GLY A 17 -0.07 -7.96 -9.33
N ILE A 18 0.10 -7.52 -10.59
CA ILE A 18 -0.16 -6.11 -10.93
C ILE A 18 -1.64 -5.78 -10.74
N ILE A 19 -2.53 -6.60 -11.30
CA ILE A 19 -3.98 -6.39 -11.22
C ILE A 19 -4.46 -6.52 -9.77
N ALA A 20 -3.97 -7.52 -9.04
CA ALA A 20 -4.33 -7.71 -7.63
C ALA A 20 -3.86 -6.53 -6.75
N GLY A 21 -2.65 -6.02 -7.01
CA GLY A 21 -2.07 -4.90 -6.25
C GLY A 21 -2.82 -3.60 -6.51
N LEU A 22 -3.10 -3.27 -7.77
CA LEU A 22 -3.89 -2.09 -8.13
C LEU A 22 -5.31 -2.18 -7.59
N THR A 23 -5.98 -3.33 -7.72
CA THR A 23 -7.34 -3.52 -7.18
C THR A 23 -7.36 -3.32 -5.66
N ALA A 24 -6.38 -3.89 -4.94
CA ALA A 24 -6.27 -3.72 -3.50
C ALA A 24 -5.96 -2.27 -3.10
N ALA A 25 -5.10 -1.58 -3.85
CA ALA A 25 -4.79 -0.17 -3.62
C ALA A 25 -6.02 0.73 -3.82
N TRP A 26 -6.81 0.50 -4.89
CA TRP A 26 -8.07 1.19 -5.11
C TRP A 26 -9.12 0.90 -4.04
N ALA A 27 -9.18 -0.35 -3.56
CA ALA A 27 -10.13 -0.74 -2.52
C ALA A 27 -9.93 0.03 -1.21
N ILE A 28 -8.68 0.36 -0.87
CA ILE A 28 -8.37 1.09 0.37
C ILE A 28 -8.15 2.60 0.16
N PHE A 29 -8.06 3.08 -1.09
CA PHE A 29 -7.90 4.49 -1.41
C PHE A 29 -8.98 5.37 -0.76
N GLY A 30 -10.26 5.00 -0.94
CA GLY A 30 -11.37 5.74 -0.35
C GLY A 30 -11.34 5.71 1.18
N LEU A 31 -10.79 4.65 1.76
CA LEU A 31 -10.67 4.51 3.20
C LEU A 31 -9.58 5.43 3.77
N PHE A 32 -8.48 5.67 3.05
CA PHE A 32 -7.49 6.68 3.45
C PHE A 32 -8.12 8.09 3.50
N LEU A 33 -8.92 8.46 2.50
CA LEU A 33 -9.62 9.75 2.50
C LEU A 33 -10.61 9.87 3.67
N ALA A 34 -11.31 8.77 3.99
CA ALA A 34 -12.22 8.72 5.12
C ALA A 34 -11.49 8.80 6.47
N VAL A 35 -10.33 8.13 6.60
CA VAL A 35 -9.49 8.19 7.80
C VAL A 35 -8.96 9.60 8.02
N ASP A 36 -8.49 10.29 6.97
CA ASP A 36 -8.06 11.69 7.07
C ASP A 36 -9.20 12.57 7.64
N SER A 37 -10.43 12.40 7.14
CA SER A 37 -11.60 13.10 7.67
C SER A 37 -11.89 12.76 9.14
N GLN A 38 -11.79 11.48 9.54
CA GLN A 38 -11.96 11.05 10.93
C GLN A 38 -10.88 11.59 11.87
N LEU A 39 -9.67 11.79 11.36
CA LEU A 39 -8.57 12.42 12.08
C LEU A 39 -8.71 13.95 12.12
N ASN A 40 -9.79 14.53 11.58
CA ASN A 40 -10.02 15.97 11.44
C ASN A 40 -8.92 16.69 10.66
N VAL A 41 -8.38 16.05 9.62
CA VAL A 41 -7.44 16.66 8.67
C VAL A 41 -8.05 16.65 7.25
N PRO A 42 -7.61 17.54 6.34
CA PRO A 42 -8.12 17.56 4.98
C PRO A 42 -7.96 16.19 4.28
N PRO A 43 -8.98 15.68 3.55
CA PRO A 43 -8.85 14.42 2.82
C PRO A 43 -7.68 14.44 1.82
N GLY A 44 -6.88 13.38 1.83
CA GLY A 44 -5.66 13.25 1.04
C GLY A 44 -4.40 13.76 1.75
N THR A 45 -4.49 14.14 3.03
CA THR A 45 -3.36 14.52 3.87
C THR A 45 -2.35 13.38 4.00
N PHE A 46 -2.79 12.12 4.07
CA PHE A 46 -1.87 10.97 4.05
C PHE A 46 -0.97 11.00 2.80
N TYR A 47 -1.57 11.04 1.61
CA TYR A 47 -0.82 11.05 0.36
C TYR A 47 0.03 12.32 0.20
N LYS A 48 -0.48 13.47 0.62
CA LYS A 48 0.27 14.72 0.60
C LYS A 48 1.53 14.62 1.47
N THR A 49 1.39 14.09 2.68
CA THR A 49 2.51 13.90 3.63
C THR A 49 3.58 13.01 3.02
N VAL A 50 3.20 11.85 2.47
CA VAL A 50 4.14 10.97 1.76
C VAL A 50 4.84 11.72 0.63
N GLY A 51 4.11 12.41 -0.25
CA GLY A 51 4.73 13.14 -1.35
C GLY A 51 5.75 14.19 -0.90
N MET A 52 5.43 14.97 0.14
CA MET A 52 6.35 15.99 0.67
C MET A 52 7.61 15.38 1.29
N VAL A 53 7.47 14.27 2.01
CA VAL A 53 8.61 13.53 2.58
C VAL A 53 9.56 13.04 1.49
N PHE A 54 9.01 12.65 0.33
CA PHE A 54 9.80 12.26 -0.84
C PHE A 54 10.19 13.44 -1.75
N GLY A 55 10.10 14.68 -1.25
CA GLY A 55 10.62 15.88 -1.90
C GLY A 55 9.71 16.52 -2.94
N ALA A 56 8.45 16.09 -3.05
CA ALA A 56 7.49 16.72 -3.95
C ALA A 56 7.09 18.11 -3.44
N ASN A 57 6.93 19.05 -4.37
CA ASN A 57 6.36 20.35 -4.08
C ASN A 57 4.92 20.21 -3.51
N SER A 58 4.55 21.05 -2.54
CA SER A 58 3.23 21.07 -1.89
C SER A 58 2.05 21.02 -2.88
N ALA A 59 2.15 21.68 -4.03
CA ALA A 59 1.10 21.69 -5.06
C ALA A 59 0.85 20.31 -5.70
N TYR A 60 1.88 19.47 -5.80
CA TYR A 60 1.82 18.16 -6.46
C TYR A 60 1.99 16.98 -5.50
N ALA A 61 2.33 17.25 -4.24
CA ALA A 61 2.70 16.23 -3.28
C ALA A 61 1.62 15.16 -3.06
N MET A 62 0.33 15.55 -3.06
CA MET A 62 -0.77 14.58 -2.96
C MET A 62 -0.74 13.57 -4.12
N TYR A 63 -0.57 14.05 -5.36
CA TYR A 63 -0.52 13.18 -6.54
C TYR A 63 0.72 12.29 -6.53
N VAL A 64 1.88 12.84 -6.17
CA VAL A 64 3.13 12.08 -6.08
C VAL A 64 3.01 10.98 -5.01
N GLY A 65 2.52 11.30 -3.81
CA GLY A 65 2.33 10.31 -2.76
C GLY A 65 1.32 9.22 -3.14
N PHE A 66 0.24 9.58 -3.83
CA PHE A 66 -0.72 8.61 -4.36
C PHE A 66 -0.09 7.68 -5.40
N ILE A 67 0.71 8.20 -6.33
CA ILE A 67 1.42 7.39 -7.33
C ILE A 67 2.44 6.46 -6.65
N LEU A 68 3.22 6.97 -5.68
CA LEU A 68 4.16 6.15 -4.90
C LEU A 68 3.44 5.01 -4.17
N PHE A 69 2.28 5.29 -3.59
CA PHE A 69 1.43 4.27 -2.97
C PHE A 69 0.97 3.21 -3.98
N MET A 70 0.48 3.62 -5.15
CA MET A 70 0.06 2.70 -6.22
C MET A 70 1.19 1.80 -6.71
N VAL A 71 2.37 2.37 -6.95
CA VAL A 71 3.56 1.62 -7.36
C VAL A 71 4.00 0.64 -6.27
N THR A 72 4.01 1.07 -5.02
CA THR A 72 4.36 0.22 -3.87
C THR A 72 3.40 -0.96 -3.74
N ALA A 73 2.09 -0.73 -3.89
CA ALA A 73 1.08 -1.78 -3.86
C ALA A 73 1.28 -2.83 -4.98
N VAL A 74 1.64 -2.38 -6.19
CA VAL A 74 1.97 -3.28 -7.31
C VAL A 74 3.20 -4.12 -6.99
N ILE A 75 4.29 -3.52 -6.51
CA ILE A 75 5.53 -4.23 -6.16
C ILE A 75 5.26 -5.30 -5.10
N ILE A 76 4.58 -4.94 -4.02
CA ILE A 76 4.21 -5.87 -2.95
C ILE A 76 3.40 -7.03 -3.50
N SER A 77 2.41 -6.76 -4.34
CA SER A 77 1.53 -7.79 -4.89
C SER A 77 2.22 -8.71 -5.89
N VAL A 78 3.16 -8.20 -6.70
CA VAL A 78 4.01 -9.03 -7.57
C VAL A 78 4.87 -9.98 -6.73
N ILE A 79 5.50 -9.48 -5.67
CA ILE A 79 6.30 -10.29 -4.74
C ILE A 79 5.43 -11.35 -4.06
N TYR A 80 4.26 -10.96 -3.55
CA TYR A 80 3.30 -11.86 -2.91
C TYR A 80 2.90 -13.01 -3.83
N ASN A 81 2.56 -12.72 -5.10
CA ASN A 81 2.19 -13.74 -6.07
C ASN A 81 3.36 -14.67 -6.38
N TYR A 82 4.55 -14.12 -6.61
CA TYR A 82 5.75 -14.91 -6.86
C TYR A 82 6.05 -15.89 -5.71
N ILE A 83 6.01 -15.41 -4.46
CA ILE A 83 6.22 -16.24 -3.27
C ILE A 83 5.13 -17.31 -3.15
N SER A 84 3.88 -16.93 -3.39
CA SER A 84 2.73 -17.83 -3.31
C SER A 84 2.79 -18.97 -4.34
N GLU A 85 3.36 -18.74 -5.52
CA GLU A 85 3.55 -19.79 -6.53
C GLU A 85 4.69 -20.76 -6.16
N ARG A 86 5.75 -20.27 -5.51
CA ARG A 86 6.98 -21.03 -5.25
C ARG A 86 6.97 -21.76 -3.92
N ILE A 87 6.35 -21.21 -2.89
CA ILE A 87 6.42 -21.75 -1.53
C ILE A 87 5.12 -22.50 -1.20
N ARG A 88 5.24 -23.81 -0.93
CA ARG A 88 4.11 -24.71 -0.71
C ARG A 88 3.14 -24.24 0.39
N ILE A 89 3.66 -23.65 1.48
CA ILE A 89 2.84 -23.17 2.59
C ILE A 89 1.93 -22.01 2.18
N PHE A 90 2.46 -21.07 1.39
CA PHE A 90 1.76 -19.88 0.90
C PHE A 90 0.95 -20.12 -0.38
N ARG A 91 0.99 -21.33 -0.94
CA ARG A 91 0.26 -21.65 -2.17
C ARG A 91 -1.24 -21.42 -2.02
N ILE A 92 -1.78 -20.55 -2.87
CA ILE A 92 -3.18 -20.13 -2.91
C ILE A 92 -4.05 -21.24 -3.53
N SER A 93 -4.43 -22.25 -2.75
CA SER A 93 -5.25 -23.38 -3.22
C SER A 93 -6.76 -23.10 -3.22
N SER A 94 -7.22 -22.14 -2.42
CA SER A 94 -8.65 -21.79 -2.29
C SER A 94 -8.79 -20.29 -2.02
N MET A 95 -10.00 -19.75 -2.19
CA MET A 95 -10.30 -18.34 -1.92
C MET A 95 -10.01 -17.95 -0.47
N HIS A 96 -10.51 -18.72 0.50
CA HIS A 96 -10.25 -18.51 1.92
C HIS A 96 -8.75 -18.52 2.24
N LYS A 97 -8.00 -19.46 1.64
CA LYS A 97 -6.55 -19.53 1.84
C LYS A 97 -5.86 -18.30 1.24
N GLY A 98 -6.28 -17.83 0.06
CA GLY A 98 -5.76 -16.60 -0.55
C GLY A 98 -5.98 -15.36 0.31
N ILE A 99 -7.19 -15.21 0.87
CA ILE A 99 -7.49 -14.12 1.83
C ILE A 99 -6.58 -14.25 3.06
N GLY A 100 -6.47 -15.44 3.65
CA GLY A 100 -5.65 -15.66 4.85
C GLY A 100 -4.16 -15.38 4.64
N THR A 101 -3.57 -15.90 3.55
CA THR A 101 -2.16 -15.62 3.21
C THR A 101 -1.95 -14.17 2.81
N GLY A 102 -2.95 -13.54 2.20
CA GLY A 102 -2.96 -12.12 1.90
C GLY A 102 -2.96 -11.24 3.15
N ILE A 103 -3.82 -11.51 4.13
CA ILE A 103 -3.84 -10.82 5.43
C ILE A 103 -2.48 -10.94 6.11
N LEU A 104 -1.91 -12.16 6.15
CA LEU A 104 -0.59 -12.38 6.70
C LEU A 104 0.49 -11.54 5.99
N ALA A 105 0.46 -11.49 4.65
CA ALA A 105 1.36 -10.63 3.89
C ALA A 105 1.16 -9.15 4.21
N GLY A 106 -0.08 -8.70 4.41
CA GLY A 106 -0.41 -7.35 4.86
C GLY A 106 0.21 -7.02 6.22
N VAL A 107 0.09 -7.93 7.20
CA VAL A 107 0.71 -7.78 8.52
C VAL A 107 2.23 -7.72 8.42
N ILE A 108 2.85 -8.53 7.56
CA ILE A 108 4.29 -8.51 7.31
C ILE A 108 4.71 -7.15 6.72
N VAL A 109 3.99 -6.64 5.72
CA VAL A 109 4.24 -5.31 5.13
C VAL A 109 4.09 -4.21 6.18
N TRP A 110 3.06 -4.29 7.02
CA TRP A 110 2.85 -3.34 8.10
C TRP A 110 4.05 -3.31 9.07
N GLY A 111 4.46 -4.49 9.56
CA GLY A 111 5.56 -4.59 10.51
C GLY A 111 6.93 -4.26 9.92
N ALA A 112 7.21 -4.72 8.69
CA ALA A 112 8.54 -4.65 8.08
C ALA A 112 8.78 -3.37 7.26
N LEU A 113 7.72 -2.74 6.72
CA LEU A 113 7.84 -1.54 5.89
C LEU A 113 7.17 -0.34 6.54
N PHE A 114 5.90 -0.45 6.93
CA PHE A 114 5.17 0.71 7.46
C PHE A 114 5.71 1.20 8.80
N LEU A 115 5.92 0.32 9.78
CA LEU A 115 6.40 0.75 11.10
C LEU A 115 7.78 1.44 11.03
N PRO A 116 8.81 0.88 10.36
CA PRO A 116 10.08 1.58 10.19
C PRO A 116 9.92 2.91 9.45
N MET A 117 9.12 2.94 8.39
CA MET A 117 8.85 4.16 7.62
C MET A 117 8.20 5.25 8.49
N HIS A 118 7.21 4.86 9.30
CA HIS A 118 6.48 5.75 10.20
C HIS A 118 7.40 6.36 11.25
N TYR A 119 8.12 5.53 12.00
CA TYR A 119 8.94 6.00 13.13
C TYR A 119 10.21 6.73 12.70
N TYR A 120 10.89 6.27 11.64
CA TYR A 120 12.21 6.79 11.30
C TYR A 120 12.21 7.86 10.22
N VAL A 121 11.07 8.05 9.52
CA VAL A 121 11.02 9.03 8.42
C VAL A 121 9.79 9.94 8.53
N ILE A 122 8.58 9.39 8.65
CA ILE A 122 7.37 10.22 8.70
C ILE A 122 7.32 11.04 9.99
N GLN A 123 7.51 10.43 11.16
CA GLN A 123 7.47 11.13 12.45
C GLN A 123 8.53 12.26 12.55
N PRO A 124 9.81 12.03 12.21
CA PRO A 124 10.80 13.10 12.16
C PRO A 124 10.44 14.20 11.14
N ALA A 125 9.91 13.84 9.97
CA ALA A 125 9.51 14.82 8.96
C ALA A 125 8.32 15.68 9.43
N LEU A 126 7.30 15.08 10.04
CA LEU A 126 6.18 15.80 10.65
C LEU A 126 6.68 16.73 11.77
N SER A 127 7.62 16.26 12.59
CA SER A 127 8.21 17.09 13.66
C SER A 127 8.98 18.29 13.10
N SER A 128 9.70 18.11 11.99
CA SER A 128 10.36 19.20 11.25
C SER A 128 9.34 20.23 10.72
N MET A 129 8.25 19.76 10.13
CA MET A 129 7.16 20.62 9.61
C MET A 129 6.45 21.38 10.73
N ALA A 130 6.16 20.72 11.85
CA ALA A 130 5.53 21.32 13.03
C ALA A 130 6.36 22.46 13.62
N ASN A 131 7.70 22.34 13.57
CA ASN A 131 8.64 23.36 14.05
C ASN A 131 8.97 24.44 13.01
N GLY A 132 8.34 24.42 11.82
CA GLY A 132 8.59 25.40 10.75
C GLY A 132 9.99 25.33 10.13
N LEU A 133 10.69 24.20 10.28
CA LEU A 133 12.06 23.99 9.81
C LEU A 133 12.13 23.58 8.33
N ASN A 134 10.99 23.25 7.72
CA ASN A 134 10.86 22.90 6.31
C ASN A 134 10.17 24.07 5.56
N PRO A 135 10.48 24.37 4.28
CA PRO A 135 9.75 25.37 3.50
C PRO A 135 8.55 24.82 2.71
N SER A 136 8.32 23.49 2.73
CA SER A 136 7.29 22.79 1.96
C SER A 136 6.07 22.48 2.82
N ASN A 137 5.30 23.50 3.19
CA ASN A 137 4.55 23.43 4.45
C ASN A 137 3.17 22.77 4.31
N LEU A 138 3.11 21.49 4.70
CA LEU A 138 1.95 21.03 5.48
C LEU A 138 1.74 22.04 6.62
N ASP A 139 0.48 22.39 6.91
CA ASP A 139 0.18 23.28 8.01
C ASP A 139 0.76 22.72 9.32
N SER A 140 1.47 23.56 10.09
CA SER A 140 2.06 23.17 11.38
C SER A 140 1.03 22.59 12.36
N SER A 141 -0.22 23.05 12.31
CA SER A 141 -1.32 22.52 13.11
C SER A 141 -1.68 21.09 12.70
N ILE A 142 -1.75 20.82 11.39
CA ILE A 142 -1.97 19.48 10.84
C ILE A 142 -0.80 18.55 11.20
N ALA A 143 0.44 19.02 11.08
CA ALA A 143 1.61 18.24 11.44
C ALA A 143 1.58 17.83 12.93
N ASN A 144 1.29 18.77 13.82
CA ASN A 144 1.15 18.50 15.26
C ASN A 144 0.01 17.50 15.56
N GLN A 145 -1.13 17.64 14.88
CA GLN A 145 -2.25 16.73 15.03
C GLN A 145 -1.91 15.30 14.61
N LEU A 146 -1.20 15.12 13.49
CA LEU A 146 -0.73 13.80 13.03
C LEU A 146 0.30 13.18 13.98
N ILE A 147 1.15 13.99 14.61
CA ILE A 147 2.08 13.53 15.66
C ILE A 147 1.31 13.05 16.88
N GLN A 148 0.36 13.85 17.38
CA GLN A 148 -0.46 13.52 18.55
C GLN A 148 -1.32 12.27 18.33
N LEU A 149 -1.80 12.06 17.11
CA LEU A 149 -2.62 10.90 16.73
C LEU A 149 -1.78 9.72 16.22
N SER A 150 -0.46 9.73 16.42
CA SER A 150 0.44 8.69 15.92
C SER A 150 0.01 7.27 16.31
N ASP A 151 -0.36 7.04 17.58
CA ASP A 151 -0.76 5.71 18.05
C ASP A 151 -2.05 5.23 17.36
N VAL A 152 -2.99 6.15 17.14
CA VAL A 152 -4.23 5.89 16.38
C VAL A 152 -3.92 5.56 14.93
N ILE A 153 -3.00 6.30 14.30
CA ILE A 153 -2.54 6.06 12.93
C ILE A 153 -1.87 4.68 12.83
N ILE A 154 -1.02 4.31 13.78
CA ILE A 154 -0.35 3.00 13.80
C ILE A 154 -1.37 1.87 13.91
N LEU A 155 -2.32 1.96 14.86
CA LEU A 155 -3.33 0.94 15.02
C LEU A 155 -4.28 0.86 13.81
N GLY A 156 -4.74 2.01 13.31
CA GLY A 156 -5.59 2.09 12.12
C GLY A 156 -4.88 1.55 10.87
N SER A 157 -3.59 1.83 10.72
CA SER A 157 -2.80 1.33 9.59
C SER A 157 -2.70 -0.20 9.59
N LEU A 158 -2.64 -0.87 10.75
CA LEU A 158 -2.64 -2.34 10.81
C LEU A 158 -3.92 -2.90 10.17
N ALA A 159 -5.08 -2.32 10.49
CA ALA A 159 -6.35 -2.69 9.88
C ALA A 159 -6.35 -2.44 8.36
N LEU A 160 -5.83 -1.30 7.91
CA LEU A 160 -5.71 -1.00 6.48
C LEU A 160 -4.80 -1.98 5.74
N HIS A 161 -3.67 -2.38 6.35
CA HIS A 161 -2.75 -3.34 5.75
C HIS A 161 -3.33 -4.75 5.72
N MET A 162 -4.07 -5.16 6.74
CA MET A 162 -4.81 -6.43 6.72
C MET A 162 -5.87 -6.44 5.61
N LEU A 163 -6.63 -5.34 5.46
CA LEU A 163 -7.63 -5.19 4.40
C LEU A 163 -6.99 -5.19 3.00
N PHE A 164 -5.92 -4.42 2.81
CA PHE A 164 -5.09 -4.44 1.60
C PHE A 164 -4.68 -5.88 1.26
N GLY A 165 -4.12 -6.58 2.25
CA GLY A 165 -3.69 -7.96 2.16
C GLY A 165 -4.82 -8.90 1.74
N ALA A 166 -5.96 -8.80 2.39
CA ALA A 166 -7.15 -9.61 2.10
C ALA A 166 -7.62 -9.45 0.64
N VAL A 167 -7.77 -8.21 0.18
CA VAL A 167 -8.22 -7.91 -1.19
C VAL A 167 -7.18 -8.37 -2.21
N MET A 168 -5.90 -8.08 -1.97
CA MET A 168 -4.80 -8.55 -2.82
C MET A 168 -4.79 -10.07 -2.93
N GLY A 169 -4.89 -10.78 -1.81
CA GLY A 169 -4.90 -12.24 -1.75
C GLY A 169 -6.11 -12.87 -2.46
N PHE A 170 -7.28 -12.26 -2.30
CA PHE A 170 -8.50 -12.62 -3.02
C PHE A 170 -8.34 -12.45 -4.53
N CYS A 171 -7.92 -11.27 -4.99
CA CYS A 171 -7.73 -10.99 -6.42
C CYS A 171 -6.65 -11.86 -7.05
N SER A 172 -5.57 -12.14 -6.30
CA SER A 172 -4.51 -13.04 -6.74
C SER A 172 -5.04 -14.45 -6.99
N ARG A 173 -5.98 -14.95 -6.17
CA ARG A 173 -6.63 -16.24 -6.42
C ARG A 173 -7.48 -16.23 -7.69
N LEU A 174 -8.25 -15.16 -7.90
CA LEU A 174 -9.11 -15.03 -9.08
C LEU A 174 -8.30 -14.96 -10.38
N ALA A 175 -7.13 -14.33 -10.34
CA ALA A 175 -6.25 -14.19 -11.51
C ALA A 175 -5.50 -15.48 -11.90
N VAL A 176 -5.60 -16.55 -11.10
CA VAL A 176 -5.04 -17.89 -11.37
C VAL A 176 -6.10 -18.83 -12.00
N ILE A 177 -7.38 -18.42 -12.01
CA ILE A 177 -8.47 -19.12 -12.72
C ILE A 177 -8.53 -18.60 -14.16
#